data_AF-A0A3D4G2S4-F1
#
_entry.id   AF-A0A3D4G2S4-F1
#
_cell.length_a   1.000
_cell.length_b   1.000
_cell.length_c   1.000
_cell.angle_alpha   90.00
_cell.angle_beta   90.00
_cell.angle_gamma   90.00
#
_symmetry.space_group_name_H-M   'P 1'
#
loop_
_entity.id
_entity.type
_entity.pdbx_description
1 polymer ?
#
loop_
_entity_poly.entity_id
_entity_poly.type
_entity_poly.pdbx_seq_one_letter_code
_entity_poly.pdbx_strand_id
1 'polypeptide(L)'
;MAKRKGGREEAGGAGSTGGHSYTTLPAWLPWGLYGALSLLLFGAFVFSSQMLFGSDTLGLGYTTRQFYAEAVRSGDFPLWYPNLLGGVPFLEAISGGDSLYPTALLLFVMAPYRALGWKLVLHVFLAGVFMHGWTRSLGATRSGALVAGTGYLLAPFMVT
;
A
#
# COMPACT_ATOMS: atom_id res chain seq x y z
N MET A 1 -28.29 -40.45 -70.39
CA MET A 1 -28.59 -39.14 -69.75
C MET A 1 -27.58 -38.94 -68.60
N ALA A 2 -26.28 -38.75 -68.88
CA ALA A 2 -25.61 -37.49 -69.20
C ALA A 2 -25.81 -36.37 -68.15
N LYS A 3 -24.84 -36.15 -67.26
CA LYS A 3 -24.08 -34.87 -67.17
C LYS A 3 -22.89 -34.95 -66.19
N ARG A 4 -21.68 -34.83 -66.73
CA ARG A 4 -20.48 -34.35 -66.02
C ARG A 4 -20.64 -32.85 -65.71
N LYS A 5 -20.19 -32.43 -64.53
CA LYS A 5 -19.79 -31.06 -64.13
C LYS A 5 -18.80 -31.30 -62.98
N GLY A 6 -17.56 -30.81 -62.96
CA GLY A 6 -16.93 -29.67 -63.60
C GLY A 6 -15.99 -29.14 -62.52
N GLY A 7 -14.68 -29.18 -62.75
CA GLY A 7 -13.71 -28.75 -61.75
C GLY A 7 -13.65 -27.22 -61.63
N ARG A 8 -13.14 -26.73 -60.50
CA ARG A 8 -12.09 -25.70 -60.43
C ARG A 8 -11.59 -25.50 -59.00
N GLU A 9 -10.32 -25.17 -58.94
CA GLU A 9 -9.53 -24.75 -57.78
C GLU A 9 -10.19 -23.62 -56.99
N GLU A 10 -10.02 -23.63 -55.67
CA GLU A 10 -9.72 -22.42 -54.90
C GLU A 10 -8.69 -22.72 -53.82
N ALA A 11 -7.46 -22.25 -54.06
CA ALA A 11 -6.53 -21.94 -53.00
C ALA A 11 -7.08 -20.72 -52.25
N GLY A 12 -7.40 -20.89 -50.97
CA GLY A 12 -7.88 -19.82 -50.10
C GLY A 12 -7.21 -19.95 -48.76
N GLY A 13 -6.12 -19.19 -48.57
CA GLY A 13 -5.43 -19.11 -47.29
C GLY A 13 -6.38 -18.66 -46.18
N ALA A 14 -6.52 -19.48 -45.15
CA ALA A 14 -7.19 -19.11 -43.91
C ALA A 14 -6.14 -19.05 -42.82
N GLY A 15 -5.58 -17.84 -42.69
CA GLY A 15 -4.99 -17.24 -41.49
C GLY A 15 -4.29 -18.18 -40.53
N SER A 16 -2.96 -18.04 -40.47
CA SER A 16 -2.24 -18.21 -39.20
C SER A 16 -3.00 -17.44 -38.12
N THR A 17 -3.72 -18.17 -37.27
CA THR A 17 -4.27 -17.64 -36.03
C THR A 17 -3.05 -17.31 -35.17
N GLY A 18 -2.53 -16.10 -35.37
CA GLY A 18 -1.50 -15.51 -34.55
C GLY A 18 -2.07 -15.43 -33.16
N GLY A 19 -1.80 -16.48 -32.37
CA GLY A 19 -2.18 -16.57 -30.97
C GLY A 19 -1.63 -15.32 -30.32
N HIS A 20 -2.51 -14.37 -30.02
CA HIS A 20 -2.15 -13.23 -29.20
C HIS A 20 -1.77 -13.85 -27.87
N SER A 21 -0.46 -14.01 -27.66
CA SER A 21 0.09 -14.45 -26.39
C SER A 21 -0.23 -13.31 -25.44
N TYR A 22 -1.39 -13.38 -24.78
CA TYR A 22 -1.71 -12.47 -23.70
C TYR A 22 -0.62 -12.75 -22.66
N THR A 23 0.34 -11.84 -22.54
CA THR A 23 1.43 -11.96 -21.58
C THR A 23 0.79 -12.03 -20.20
N THR A 24 0.64 -13.25 -19.68
CA THR A 24 0.04 -13.48 -18.38
C THR A 24 1.04 -13.01 -17.36
N LEU A 25 0.85 -11.79 -16.86
CA LEU A 25 1.69 -11.27 -15.76
C LEU A 25 1.54 -12.20 -14.54
N PRO A 26 2.65 -12.63 -13.92
CA PRO A 26 2.59 -13.52 -12.78
C PRO A 26 1.85 -12.87 -11.61
N ALA A 27 1.07 -13.67 -10.86
CA ALA A 27 0.23 -13.17 -9.78
C ALA A 27 1.02 -12.55 -8.61
N TRP A 28 2.29 -12.93 -8.44
CA TRP A 28 3.19 -12.38 -7.41
C TRP A 28 3.77 -11.01 -7.80
N LEU A 29 3.74 -10.63 -9.08
CA LEU A 29 4.42 -9.44 -9.58
C LEU A 29 3.95 -8.13 -8.94
N PRO A 30 2.63 -7.86 -8.76
CA PRO A 30 2.19 -6.63 -8.12
C PRO A 30 2.72 -6.52 -6.68
N TRP A 31 2.63 -7.61 -5.92
CA TRP A 31 3.11 -7.67 -4.53
C TRP A 31 4.61 -7.41 -4.44
N GLY A 32 5.39 -8.08 -5.29
CA GLY A 32 6.85 -7.90 -5.34
C GLY A 32 7.24 -6.49 -5.77
N LEU A 33 6.58 -5.95 -6.80
CA LEU A 33 6.85 -4.60 -7.31
C LEU A 33 6.53 -3.53 -6.26
N TYR A 34 5.33 -3.56 -5.69
CA TYR A 34 4.93 -2.56 -4.69
C TYR A 34 5.78 -2.65 -3.43
N GLY A 35 6.10 -3.86 -2.98
CA GLY A 35 7.03 -4.07 -1.86
C GLY A 35 8.41 -3.49 -2.16
N ALA A 36 8.97 -3.77 -3.35
CA ALA A 36 10.27 -3.25 -3.76
C ALA A 36 10.27 -1.71 -3.87
N LEU A 37 9.20 -1.11 -4.41
CA LEU A 37 9.07 0.35 -4.50
C LEU A 37 8.95 1.00 -3.12
N SER A 38 8.14 0.44 -2.21
CA SER A 38 8.06 0.93 -0.84
C SER A 38 9.40 0.79 -0.10
N LEU A 39 10.12 -0.32 -0.30
CA LEU A 39 11.46 -0.51 0.27
C LEU A 39 12.49 0.43 -0.35
N LEU A 40 12.38 0.76 -1.64
CA LEU A 40 13.25 1.74 -2.28
C LEU A 40 13.01 3.14 -1.70
N LEU A 41 11.75 3.53 -1.54
CA LEU A 41 11.36 4.84 -1.02
C LEU A 41 11.77 5.01 0.45
N PHE A 42 11.55 3.98 1.27
CA PHE A 42 11.81 4.02 2.70
C PHE A 42 13.08 3.28 3.12
N GLY A 43 13.96 2.91 2.18
CA GLY A 43 15.12 2.06 2.45
C GLY A 43 16.05 2.65 3.50
N ALA A 44 16.28 3.97 3.44
CA ALA A 44 17.07 4.68 4.44
C ALA A 44 16.49 4.56 5.86
N PHE A 45 15.17 4.48 6.01
CA PHE A 45 14.52 4.23 7.29
C PHE A 45 14.55 2.74 7.67
N VAL A 46 14.16 1.85 6.74
CA VAL A 46 14.01 0.42 6.99
C VAL A 46 15.33 -0.24 7.43
N PHE A 47 16.43 0.11 6.75
CA PHE A 47 17.75 -0.44 7.02
C PHE A 47 18.57 0.37 8.03
N SER A 48 18.00 1.43 8.60
CA SER A 48 18.65 2.19 9.67
C SER A 48 17.93 2.03 11.01
N SER A 49 18.58 2.54 12.05
CA SER A 49 18.00 2.72 13.39
C SER A 49 17.37 4.10 13.56
N GLN A 50 17.28 4.92 12.50
CA GLN A 50 16.84 6.31 12.57
C GLN A 50 15.31 6.42 12.48
N MET A 51 14.80 7.55 12.95
CA MET A 51 13.39 7.90 12.79
C MET A 51 13.15 8.58 11.44
N LEU A 52 11.97 8.36 10.87
CA LEU A 52 11.46 9.17 9.77
C LEU A 52 11.10 10.56 10.32
N PHE A 53 11.89 11.58 9.95
CA PHE A 53 11.82 12.90 10.57
C PHE A 53 10.62 13.71 10.06
N GLY A 54 9.89 14.32 11.00
CA GLY A 54 8.90 15.35 10.74
C GLY A 54 8.72 16.19 11.99
N SER A 55 8.74 17.52 11.86
CA SER A 55 8.64 18.46 13.00
C SER A 55 7.39 18.18 13.84
N ASP A 56 6.26 17.96 13.18
CA ASP A 56 4.97 17.74 13.82
C ASP A 56 4.90 16.34 14.46
N THR A 57 5.61 15.38 13.86
CA THR A 57 5.76 14.04 14.40
C THR A 57 6.55 14.06 15.70
N LEU A 58 7.62 14.86 15.80
CA LEU A 58 8.38 14.98 17.05
C LEU A 58 7.60 15.71 18.14
N GLY A 59 6.95 16.83 17.80
CA GLY A 59 6.30 17.69 18.79
C GLY A 59 5.09 17.04 19.46
N LEU A 60 4.23 16.40 18.68
CA LEU A 60 2.95 15.84 19.18
C LEU A 60 2.79 14.35 18.87
N GLY A 61 3.25 13.91 17.70
CA GLY A 61 3.00 12.55 17.24
C GLY A 61 3.67 11.47 18.08
N TYR A 62 4.95 11.66 18.38
CA TYR A 62 5.80 10.73 19.09
C TYR A 62 5.42 10.68 20.58
N THR A 63 5.31 11.83 21.23
CA THR A 63 5.03 11.95 22.67
C THR A 63 3.68 11.35 23.04
N THR A 64 2.65 11.62 22.27
CA THR A 64 1.29 11.08 22.49
C THR A 64 1.26 9.55 22.35
N ARG A 65 1.96 8.99 21.35
CA ARG A 65 2.01 7.53 21.12
C ARG A 65 2.92 6.81 22.11
N GLN A 66 3.97 7.48 22.58
CA GLN A 66 4.77 6.96 23.68
C GLN A 66 3.92 6.86 24.96
N PHE A 67 3.20 7.91 25.32
CA PHE A 67 2.28 7.90 26.47
C PHE A 67 1.22 6.80 26.34
N TYR A 68 0.62 6.64 25.15
CA TYR A 68 -0.32 5.56 24.88
C TYR A 68 0.30 4.17 25.09
N ALA A 69 1.48 3.94 24.52
CA ALA A 69 2.16 2.66 24.64
C ALA A 69 2.54 2.33 26.09
N GLU A 70 2.91 3.34 26.88
CA GLU A 70 3.20 3.20 28.31
C GLU A 70 1.94 2.88 29.12
N ALA A 71 0.84 3.62 28.92
CA ALA A 71 -0.42 3.40 29.61
C ALA A 71 -1.00 2.00 29.33
N VAL A 72 -1.01 1.56 28.06
CA VAL A 72 -1.50 0.21 27.73
C VAL A 72 -0.61 -0.88 28.31
N ARG A 73 0.72 -0.66 28.37
CA ARG A 73 1.64 -1.60 29.03
C ARG A 73 1.43 -1.67 30.54
N SER A 74 0.95 -0.61 31.19
CA SER A 74 0.57 -0.64 32.61
C SER A 74 -0.80 -1.26 32.87
N GLY A 75 -1.52 -1.68 31.82
CA GLY A 75 -2.86 -2.27 31.93
C GLY A 75 -3.99 -1.23 31.87
N ASP A 76 -3.68 0.02 31.55
CA ASP A 76 -4.65 1.11 31.47
C ASP A 76 -4.93 1.52 30.03
N PHE A 77 -6.10 2.09 29.79
CA PHE A 77 -6.39 2.78 28.53
C PHE A 77 -6.52 4.28 28.80
N PRO A 78 -5.63 5.13 28.24
CA PRO A 78 -5.63 6.54 28.57
C PRO A 78 -6.84 7.25 27.98
N LEU A 79 -7.64 7.88 28.84
CA LEU A 79 -8.75 8.75 28.44
C LEU A 79 -8.39 10.24 28.47
N TRP A 80 -7.34 10.60 29.21
CA TRP A 80 -6.88 11.96 29.40
C TRP A 80 -5.38 12.07 29.12
N TYR A 81 -4.98 13.09 28.35
CA TYR A 81 -3.59 13.40 28.09
C TYR A 81 -3.18 14.67 28.84
N PRO A 82 -2.45 14.57 29.97
CA PRO A 82 -2.16 15.73 30.82
C PRO A 82 -1.07 16.66 30.27
N ASN A 83 -0.25 16.17 29.34
CA ASN A 83 0.98 16.85 28.93
C ASN A 83 0.78 17.87 27.80
N LEU A 84 -0.48 18.15 27.41
CA LEU A 84 -0.81 19.09 26.35
C LEU A 84 -1.80 20.14 26.87
N LEU A 85 -1.39 21.42 26.84
CA LEU A 85 -2.25 22.58 27.15
C LEU A 85 -2.99 22.50 28.50
N GLY A 86 -2.38 21.89 29.54
CA GLY A 86 -3.01 21.68 30.85
C GLY A 86 -3.96 20.48 30.91
N GLY A 87 -4.09 19.74 29.81
CA GLY A 87 -4.82 18.49 29.70
C GLY A 87 -5.87 18.53 28.59
N VAL A 88 -5.95 17.45 27.82
CA VAL A 88 -6.98 17.26 26.77
C VAL A 88 -7.52 15.82 26.80
N PRO A 89 -8.75 15.58 26.29
CA PRO A 89 -9.22 14.22 26.03
C PRO A 89 -8.24 13.48 25.10
N PHE A 90 -7.75 12.31 25.53
CA PHE A 90 -6.66 11.62 24.82
C PHE A 90 -7.06 11.20 23.40
N LEU A 91 -8.24 10.59 23.23
CA LEU A 91 -8.64 10.02 21.95
C LEU A 91 -8.91 11.09 20.87
N GLU A 92 -9.43 12.24 21.29
CA GLU A 92 -9.65 13.41 20.42
C GLU A 92 -8.41 14.30 20.30
N ALA A 93 -7.37 14.04 21.10
CA ALA A 93 -6.11 14.74 20.95
C ALA A 93 -5.57 14.47 19.53
N ILE A 94 -4.91 15.48 18.96
CA ILE A 94 -4.41 15.54 17.58
C ILE A 94 -3.72 14.24 17.13
N SER A 95 -3.07 13.53 18.04
CA SER A 95 -2.32 12.30 17.78
C SER A 95 -2.79 11.06 18.55
N GLY A 96 -3.92 11.12 19.25
CA GLY A 96 -4.46 9.99 20.00
C GLY A 96 -5.48 9.15 19.22
N GLY A 97 -6.14 9.73 18.20
CA GLY A 97 -7.20 9.06 17.46
C GLY A 97 -6.78 7.80 16.69
N ASP A 98 -5.50 7.68 16.30
CA ASP A 98 -5.00 6.49 15.62
C ASP A 98 -4.65 5.33 16.56
N SER A 99 -4.83 5.50 17.88
CA SER A 99 -4.60 4.45 18.89
C SER A 99 -5.52 3.24 18.71
N LEU A 100 -6.69 3.42 18.11
CA LEU A 100 -7.64 2.33 17.81
C LEU A 100 -7.40 1.69 16.44
N TYR A 101 -6.47 2.23 15.65
CA TYR A 101 -6.23 1.74 14.31
C TYR A 101 -5.38 0.46 14.35
N PRO A 102 -5.57 -0.52 13.43
CA PRO A 102 -4.82 -1.78 13.48
C PRO A 102 -3.29 -1.62 13.48
N THR A 103 -2.76 -0.55 12.85
CA THR A 103 -1.31 -0.28 12.88
C THR A 103 -0.79 0.22 14.23
N ALA A 104 -1.67 0.61 15.17
CA ALA A 104 -1.29 0.93 16.54
C ALA A 104 -0.69 -0.27 17.27
N LEU A 105 -1.00 -1.50 16.85
CA LEU A 105 -0.38 -2.72 17.38
C LEU A 105 1.15 -2.70 17.25
N LEU A 106 1.68 -1.97 16.26
CA LEU A 106 3.12 -1.77 16.10
C LEU A 106 3.75 -1.09 17.32
N LEU A 107 3.02 -0.21 18.01
CA LEU A 107 3.51 0.50 19.22
C LEU A 107 3.84 -0.46 20.37
N PHE A 108 3.25 -1.66 20.37
CA PHE A 108 3.45 -2.64 21.43
C PHE A 108 4.62 -3.58 21.14
N VAL A 109 4.95 -3.82 19.87
CA VAL A 109 6.02 -4.73 19.45
C VAL A 109 7.36 -4.04 19.16
N MET A 110 7.36 -2.72 18.93
CA MET A 110 8.58 -1.96 18.66
C MET A 110 8.55 -0.57 19.29
N ALA A 111 9.69 0.13 19.25
CA ALA A 111 9.78 1.50 19.74
C ALA A 111 8.84 2.45 18.97
N PRO A 112 8.22 3.45 19.62
CA PRO A 112 7.22 4.31 18.99
C PRO A 112 7.71 5.01 17.70
N TYR A 113 8.97 5.45 17.69
CA TYR A 113 9.57 6.10 16.52
C TYR A 113 9.69 5.16 15.31
N ARG A 114 9.92 3.86 15.54
CA ARG A 114 9.93 2.84 14.48
C ARG A 114 8.50 2.48 14.06
N ALA A 115 7.59 2.32 15.03
CA ALA A 115 6.20 2.00 14.74
C ALA A 115 5.54 3.04 13.83
N LEU A 116 5.83 4.32 14.07
CA LEU A 116 5.37 5.44 13.22
C LEU A 116 5.90 5.35 11.79
N GLY A 117 7.18 5.06 11.59
CA GLY A 117 7.74 4.89 10.26
C GLY A 117 7.18 3.65 9.55
N TRP A 118 7.09 2.51 10.24
CA TRP A 118 6.50 1.29 9.68
C TRP A 118 5.03 1.43 9.33
N LYS A 119 4.27 2.20 10.11
CA LYS A 119 2.90 2.59 9.76
C LYS A 119 2.88 3.26 8.38
N LEU A 120 3.75 4.23 8.11
CA LEU A 120 3.81 4.89 6.79
C LEU A 120 4.20 3.92 5.67
N VAL A 121 5.24 3.10 5.87
CA VAL A 121 5.69 2.09 4.88
C VAL A 121 4.55 1.16 4.49
N LEU A 122 3.80 0.66 5.49
CA LEU A 122 2.67 -0.24 5.26
C LEU A 122 1.54 0.45 4.50
N HIS A 123 1.22 1.71 4.81
CA HIS A 123 0.15 2.43 4.10
C HIS A 123 0.51 2.68 2.63
N VAL A 124 1.75 3.08 2.35
CA VAL A 124 2.21 3.30 0.96
C VAL A 124 2.20 1.99 0.17
N PHE A 125 2.66 0.89 0.77
CA PHE A 125 2.56 -0.43 0.15
C PHE A 125 1.10 -0.83 -0.14
N LEU A 126 0.23 -0.72 0.86
CA LEU A 126 -1.19 -1.06 0.75
C LEU A 126 -1.93 -0.15 -0.23
N ALA A 127 -1.54 1.12 -0.35
CA ALA A 127 -2.08 2.05 -1.34
C ALA A 127 -1.91 1.50 -2.76
N GLY A 128 -0.71 1.03 -3.11
CA GLY A 128 -0.46 0.39 -4.41
C GLY A 128 -1.27 -0.89 -4.61
N VAL A 129 -1.33 -1.75 -3.59
CA VAL A 129 -2.09 -3.02 -3.62
C VAL A 129 -3.59 -2.78 -3.81
N PHE A 130 -4.19 -1.88 -3.02
CA PHE A 130 -5.62 -1.60 -3.09
C PHE A 130 -6.00 -0.86 -4.36
N MET A 131 -5.17 0.07 -4.84
CA MET A 131 -5.38 0.73 -6.12
C MET A 131 -5.33 -0.29 -7.28
N HIS A 132 -4.37 -1.21 -7.24
CA HIS A 132 -4.30 -2.30 -8.21
C HIS A 132 -5.57 -3.15 -8.18
N GLY A 133 -5.98 -3.61 -6.99
CA GLY A 133 -7.18 -4.44 -6.79
C GLY A 133 -8.46 -3.73 -7.25
N TRP A 134 -8.62 -2.45 -6.91
CA TRP A 134 -9.74 -1.63 -7.34
C TRP A 134 -9.77 -1.48 -8.87
N THR A 135 -8.64 -1.13 -9.49
CA THR A 135 -8.56 -1.00 -10.96
C THR A 135 -8.87 -2.34 -11.66
N ARG A 136 -8.48 -3.47 -11.07
CA ARG A 136 -8.85 -4.81 -11.57
C ARG A 136 -10.35 -5.08 -11.45
N SER A 137 -11.00 -4.61 -10.40
CA SER A 137 -12.46 -4.72 -10.23
C SER A 137 -13.25 -3.92 -11.28
N LEU A 138 -12.64 -2.86 -11.84
CA LEU A 138 -13.19 -2.06 -12.94
C LEU A 138 -13.01 -2.70 -14.34
N GLY A 139 -12.38 -3.89 -14.43
CA GLY A 139 -12.18 -4.60 -15.70
C GLY A 139 -10.93 -4.17 -16.50
N ALA A 140 -10.07 -3.30 -15.95
CA ALA A 140 -8.83 -2.90 -16.61
C ALA A 140 -7.86 -4.08 -16.80
N THR A 141 -6.98 -4.01 -17.79
CA THR A 141 -5.94 -5.03 -18.02
C THR A 141 -4.97 -5.14 -16.84
N ARG A 142 -4.28 -6.28 -16.70
CA ARG A 142 -3.28 -6.48 -15.63
C ARG A 142 -2.17 -5.41 -15.67
N SER A 143 -1.72 -5.04 -16.87
CA SER A 143 -0.75 -3.97 -17.08
C SER A 143 -1.31 -2.60 -16.70
N GLY A 144 -2.56 -2.29 -17.08
CA GLY A 144 -3.23 -1.05 -16.68
C GLY A 144 -3.36 -0.92 -15.17
N ALA A 145 -3.74 -2.00 -14.48
CA ALA A 145 -3.79 -2.04 -13.02
C ALA A 145 -2.42 -1.91 -12.35
N LEU A 146 -1.36 -2.46 -12.97
CA LEU A 146 0.01 -2.24 -12.47
C LEU A 146 0.40 -0.77 -12.52
N VAL A 147 0.17 -0.11 -13.65
CA VAL A 147 0.45 1.32 -13.82
C VAL A 147 -0.36 2.17 -12.84
N ALA A 148 -1.65 1.87 -12.66
CA ALA A 148 -2.50 2.56 -11.70
C ALA A 148 -2.00 2.41 -10.26
N GLY A 149 -1.69 1.19 -9.84
CA GLY A 149 -1.14 0.93 -8.50
C GLY A 149 0.20 1.61 -8.25
N THR A 150 1.11 1.55 -9.22
CA THR A 150 2.41 2.24 -9.14
C THR A 150 2.23 3.76 -9.07
N GLY A 151 1.36 4.32 -9.92
CA GLY A 151 1.10 5.76 -9.96
C GLY A 151 0.49 6.28 -8.65
N TYR A 152 -0.43 5.53 -8.04
CA TYR A 152 -1.03 5.92 -6.77
C TYR A 152 -0.07 5.73 -5.58
N LEU A 153 0.70 4.65 -5.56
CA LEU A 153 1.74 4.41 -4.54
C LEU A 153 2.79 5.53 -4.52
N LEU A 154 3.20 5.99 -5.71
CA LEU A 154 4.21 7.06 -5.89
C LEU A 154 3.60 8.47 -5.93
N ALA A 155 2.29 8.61 -5.69
CA ALA A 155 1.65 9.92 -5.70
C ALA A 155 2.27 10.81 -4.62
N PRO A 156 2.57 12.09 -4.91
CA PRO A 156 3.23 12.99 -3.94
C PRO A 156 2.53 13.02 -2.58
N PHE A 157 1.20 13.09 -2.57
CA PHE A 157 0.39 13.07 -1.34
C PHE A 157 0.61 11.82 -0.45
N MET A 158 1.07 10.70 -1.00
CA MET A 158 1.41 9.49 -0.23
C MET A 158 2.87 9.47 0.27
N VAL A 159 3.73 10.25 -0.38
CA VAL A 159 5.19 10.20 -0.20
C VAL A 159 5.73 11.40 0.61
N THR A 160 5.06 12.55 0.52
CA THR A 160 5.41 13.82 1.19
C THR A 160 4.41 14.17 2.27
#